data_AF-A0A8T2AGD1-F1
#
_entry.id   AF-A0A8T2AGD1-F1
#
_cell.length_a   1.000
_cell.length_b   1.000
_cell.length_c   1.000
_cell.angle_alpha   90.00
_cell.angle_beta   90.00
_cell.angle_gamma   90.00
#
_symmetry.space_group_name_H-M   'P 1'
#
loop_
_entity.id
_entity.type
_entity.pdbx_description
1 polymer ?
#
loop_
_entity_poly.entity_id
_entity_poly.type
_entity_poly.pdbx_seq_one_letter_code
_entity_poly.pdbx_strand_id
1 'polypeptide(L)'
;MINSSKGNLISIMSSKFTISIVVISFICSEALQQDRQLISITGPLMTVSIINENDYHLGVHCKSANKDFGFRLLKKGEIYEWKFHNNLTKTTLYFCGFHDGQIDKGIFDIYIALRDEERCKICTWKAVKDGIYGYSDKHPEPALLFYKWLK
;
A
#
# COMPACT_ATOMS: atom_id res chain seq x y z
N MET A 1 -36.77 63.27 -31.69
CA MET A 1 -37.10 61.85 -31.93
C MET A 1 -35.94 61.00 -31.45
N ILE A 2 -36.18 60.25 -30.37
CA ILE A 2 -35.16 59.67 -29.48
C ILE A 2 -34.71 58.29 -30.01
N ASN A 3 -33.39 58.15 -30.12
CA ASN A 3 -32.58 56.94 -29.90
C ASN A 3 -33.35 55.75 -29.25
N SER A 4 -33.86 54.81 -30.07
CA SER A 4 -34.54 53.59 -29.58
C SER A 4 -33.82 52.29 -29.95
N SER A 5 -32.88 52.31 -30.91
CA SER A 5 -32.23 51.08 -31.42
C SER A 5 -30.97 50.64 -30.65
N LYS A 6 -30.24 51.55 -29.98
CA LYS A 6 -28.96 51.22 -29.31
C LYS A 6 -29.12 50.52 -27.95
N GLY A 7 -30.21 50.74 -27.22
CA GLY A 7 -30.45 50.11 -25.92
C GLY A 7 -30.77 48.60 -26.02
N ASN A 8 -31.33 48.17 -27.15
CA ASN A 8 -31.76 46.78 -27.34
C ASN A 8 -30.59 45.87 -27.79
N LEU A 9 -29.69 46.37 -28.64
CA LEU A 9 -28.52 45.60 -29.08
C LEU A 9 -27.54 45.34 -27.92
N ILE A 10 -27.32 46.33 -27.05
CA ILE A 10 -26.45 46.21 -25.87
C ILE A 10 -27.05 45.24 -24.83
N SER A 11 -28.37 45.26 -24.65
CA SER A 11 -29.12 44.32 -23.78
C SER A 11 -29.10 42.88 -24.30
N ILE A 12 -29.19 42.69 -25.62
CA ILE A 12 -29.13 41.36 -26.26
C ILE A 12 -27.68 40.81 -26.25
N MET A 13 -26.68 41.68 -26.45
CA MET A 13 -25.26 41.29 -26.36
C MET A 13 -24.86 40.92 -24.94
N SER A 14 -25.33 41.65 -23.91
CA SER A 14 -25.07 41.30 -22.51
C SER A 14 -25.79 40.02 -22.09
N SER A 15 -27.02 39.80 -22.58
CA SER A 15 -27.82 38.59 -22.33
C SER A 15 -27.21 37.32 -22.95
N LYS A 16 -26.71 37.40 -24.19
CA LYS A 16 -26.01 36.27 -24.83
C LYS A 16 -24.68 35.96 -24.12
N PHE A 17 -23.97 37.00 -23.69
CA PHE A 17 -22.69 36.86 -22.98
C PHE A 17 -22.87 36.27 -21.57
N THR A 18 -23.92 36.67 -20.85
CA THR A 18 -24.24 36.07 -19.54
C THR A 18 -24.68 34.62 -19.67
N ILE A 19 -25.48 34.26 -20.67
CA ILE A 19 -25.85 32.85 -20.94
C ILE A 19 -24.61 32.01 -21.27
N SER A 20 -23.68 32.51 -22.10
CA SER A 20 -22.42 31.83 -22.38
C SER A 20 -21.55 31.65 -21.14
N ILE A 21 -21.46 32.65 -20.26
CA ILE A 21 -20.71 32.55 -18.99
C ILE A 21 -21.33 31.49 -18.06
N VAL A 22 -22.67 31.45 -17.94
CA VAL A 22 -23.36 30.47 -17.10
C VAL A 22 -23.16 29.05 -17.62
N VAL A 23 -23.25 28.84 -18.94
CA VAL A 23 -23.00 27.53 -19.56
C VAL A 23 -21.54 27.11 -19.39
N ILE A 24 -20.57 28.02 -19.54
CA ILE A 24 -19.15 27.73 -19.27
C ILE A 24 -18.94 27.38 -17.80
N SER A 25 -19.60 28.07 -16.85
CA SER A 25 -19.49 27.75 -15.42
C SER A 25 -20.13 26.40 -15.06
N PHE A 26 -21.21 25.99 -15.74
CA PHE A 26 -21.83 24.68 -15.55
C PHE A 26 -20.97 23.56 -16.16
N ILE A 27 -20.45 23.75 -17.38
CA ILE A 27 -19.51 22.81 -18.02
C ILE A 27 -18.20 22.72 -17.23
N CYS A 28 -17.70 23.83 -16.66
CA CYS A 28 -16.58 23.80 -15.72
C CYS A 28 -16.93 23.06 -14.43
N SER A 29 -18.17 23.15 -13.93
CA SER A 29 -18.58 22.40 -12.74
C SER A 29 -18.63 20.89 -13.00
N GLU A 30 -19.07 20.47 -14.20
CA GLU A 30 -19.06 19.08 -14.66
C GLU A 30 -17.62 18.60 -14.99
N ALA A 31 -16.78 19.45 -15.59
CA ALA A 31 -15.39 19.14 -15.91
C ALA A 31 -14.45 19.20 -14.68
N LEU A 32 -14.84 19.90 -13.61
CA LEU A 32 -14.18 19.89 -12.30
C LEU A 32 -14.61 18.72 -11.42
N GLN A 33 -15.52 17.85 -11.89
CA GLN A 33 -15.64 16.50 -11.36
C GLN A 33 -14.49 15.64 -11.91
N GLN A 34 -13.26 16.12 -11.70
CA GLN A 34 -12.08 15.29 -11.75
C GLN A 34 -12.29 14.27 -10.64
N ASP A 35 -12.64 13.08 -11.09
CA ASP A 35 -12.73 11.84 -10.35
C ASP A 35 -11.93 11.95 -9.04
N ARG A 36 -12.59 11.75 -7.90
CA ARG A 36 -11.92 11.67 -6.59
C ARG A 36 -11.12 10.36 -6.54
N GLN A 37 -10.20 10.18 -7.47
CA GLN A 37 -8.95 9.49 -7.22
C GLN A 37 -8.24 10.37 -6.22
N LEU A 38 -8.50 10.09 -4.93
CA LEU A 38 -7.66 10.55 -3.84
C LEU A 38 -6.22 10.37 -4.32
N ILE A 39 -5.53 11.46 -4.65
CA ILE A 39 -4.09 11.43 -4.88
C ILE A 39 -3.57 10.73 -3.63
N SER A 40 -3.09 9.50 -3.78
CA SER A 40 -2.70 8.70 -2.62
C SER A 40 -1.44 9.38 -2.08
N ILE A 41 -1.64 10.31 -1.14
CA ILE A 41 -0.54 11.01 -0.44
C ILE A 41 0.35 9.97 0.24
N THR A 42 -0.22 8.80 0.55
CA THR A 42 0.45 7.60 1.06
C THR A 42 0.72 6.60 -0.07
N GLY A 43 1.83 5.86 -0.02
CA GLY A 43 2.09 4.78 -0.99
C GLY A 43 1.11 3.61 -0.85
N PRO A 44 1.27 2.54 -1.66
CA PRO A 44 0.34 1.41 -1.66
C PRO A 44 0.22 0.78 -0.27
N LEU A 45 -0.99 0.32 0.06
CA LEU A 45 -1.26 -0.44 1.27
C LEU A 45 -0.72 -1.87 1.10
N MET A 46 0.12 -2.28 2.05
CA MET A 46 0.81 -3.56 2.06
C MET A 46 0.44 -4.32 3.34
N THR A 47 0.48 -5.65 3.27
CA THR A 47 0.31 -6.54 4.41
C THR A 47 1.48 -7.51 4.47
N VAL A 48 2.09 -7.67 5.64
CA VAL A 48 3.06 -8.75 5.91
C VAL A 48 2.39 -9.75 6.83
N SER A 49 2.43 -11.02 6.44
CA SER A 49 1.80 -12.12 7.18
C SER A 49 2.79 -13.26 7.36
N ILE A 50 3.20 -13.53 8.60
CA ILE A 50 4.14 -14.59 8.96
C ILE A 50 3.35 -15.74 9.59
N ILE A 51 3.42 -16.92 8.98
CA ILE A 51 2.73 -18.12 9.45
C ILE A 51 3.78 -19.11 9.94
N ASN A 52 3.63 -19.60 11.18
CA ASN A 52 4.49 -20.67 11.68
C ASN A 52 3.93 -22.04 11.28
N GLU A 53 4.64 -22.79 10.45
CA GLU A 53 4.29 -24.15 10.03
C GLU A 53 5.24 -25.19 10.65
N ASN A 54 6.17 -24.75 11.51
CA ASN A 54 7.02 -25.64 12.27
C ASN A 54 6.23 -26.38 13.36
N ASP A 55 6.77 -27.51 13.80
CA ASP A 55 6.21 -28.27 14.92
C ASP A 55 6.59 -27.69 16.31
N TYR A 56 7.36 -26.59 16.34
CA TYR A 56 7.78 -25.88 17.55
C TYR A 56 7.18 -24.47 17.61
N HIS A 57 7.24 -23.84 18.79
CA HIS A 57 6.82 -22.45 18.96
C HIS A 57 7.89 -21.50 18.42
N LEU A 58 7.56 -20.72 17.41
CA LEU A 58 8.49 -19.80 16.78
C LEU A 58 8.40 -18.42 17.46
N GLY A 59 9.50 -18.00 18.09
CA GLY A 59 9.65 -16.63 18.57
C GLY A 59 9.97 -15.70 17.41
N VAL A 60 9.21 -14.62 17.26
CA VAL A 60 9.34 -13.64 16.17
C VAL A 60 9.38 -12.24 16.76
N HIS A 61 10.45 -11.49 16.49
CA HIS A 61 10.56 -10.08 16.88
C HIS A 61 10.83 -9.22 15.65
N CYS A 62 9.86 -8.39 15.27
CA CYS A 62 9.94 -7.56 14.07
C CYS A 62 10.16 -6.08 14.39
N LYS A 63 10.96 -5.42 13.56
CA LYS A 63 11.29 -4.00 13.65
C LYS A 63 11.33 -3.36 12.27
N SER A 64 11.13 -2.05 12.24
CA SER A 64 11.53 -1.17 11.14
C SER A 64 12.50 -0.12 11.67
N ALA A 65 13.00 0.76 10.80
CA ALA A 65 13.99 1.79 11.18
C ALA A 65 13.61 2.59 12.45
N ASN A 66 12.32 2.94 12.61
CA ASN A 66 11.86 3.82 13.69
C ASN A 66 10.83 3.17 14.62
N LYS A 67 10.43 1.92 14.38
CA LYS A 67 9.32 1.30 15.10
C LYS A 67 9.61 -0.15 15.42
N ASP A 68 9.44 -0.50 16.69
CA ASP A 68 9.42 -1.88 17.17
C ASP A 68 7.97 -2.40 17.12
N PHE A 69 7.76 -3.56 16.51
CA PHE A 69 6.43 -4.20 16.41
C PHE A 69 6.19 -5.21 17.54
N GLY A 70 7.23 -5.47 18.34
CA GLY A 70 7.20 -6.34 19.50
C GLY A 70 7.55 -7.79 19.17
N PHE A 71 7.61 -8.57 20.25
CA PHE A 71 7.81 -10.01 20.21
C PHE A 71 6.47 -10.76 20.20
N ARG A 72 6.40 -11.83 19.42
CA ARG A 72 5.30 -12.80 19.42
C ARG A 72 5.88 -14.21 19.44
N LEU A 73 5.25 -15.09 20.22
CA LEU A 73 5.54 -16.52 20.22
C LEU A 73 4.39 -17.23 19.48
N LEU A 74 4.68 -17.80 18.30
CA LEU A 74 3.68 -18.38 17.41
C LEU A 74 3.65 -19.90 17.53
N LYS A 75 2.49 -20.47 17.83
CA LYS A 75 2.22 -21.90 17.67
C LYS A 75 2.14 -22.30 16.20
N LYS A 76 2.17 -23.60 15.92
CA LYS A 76 1.89 -24.12 14.58
C LYS A 76 0.52 -23.64 14.11
N GLY A 77 0.48 -23.08 12.90
CA GLY A 77 -0.70 -22.49 12.27
C GLY A 77 -1.02 -21.05 12.69
N GLU A 78 -0.35 -20.49 13.71
CA GLU A 78 -0.60 -19.10 14.12
C GLU A 78 0.08 -18.09 13.18
N ILE A 79 -0.55 -16.91 13.11
CA ILE A 79 -0.20 -15.84 12.18
C ILE A 79 0.21 -14.58 12.96
N TYR A 80 1.33 -13.98 12.56
CA TYR A 80 1.71 -12.62 12.94
C TYR A 80 1.58 -11.70 11.73
N GLU A 81 0.61 -10.78 11.78
CA GLU A 81 0.28 -9.91 10.66
C GLU A 81 0.19 -8.43 11.07
N TRP A 82 0.59 -7.55 10.14
CA TRP A 82 0.31 -6.12 10.22
C TRP A 82 0.20 -5.50 8.83
N LYS A 83 -0.45 -4.33 8.78
CA LYS A 83 -0.64 -3.51 7.57
C LYS A 83 0.12 -2.20 7.68
N PHE A 84 0.62 -1.71 6.54
CA PHE A 84 1.34 -0.45 6.45
C PHE A 84 1.26 0.12 5.03
N HIS A 85 1.50 1.41 4.90
CA HIS A 85 1.70 2.04 3.59
C HIS A 85 3.19 2.10 3.26
N ASN A 86 3.57 1.74 2.04
CA ASN A 86 4.91 2.05 1.55
C ASN A 86 5.12 3.57 1.51
N ASN A 87 6.37 3.98 1.66
CA ASN A 87 6.75 5.34 1.30
C ASN A 87 6.90 5.48 -0.22
N LEU A 88 6.72 6.70 -0.73
CA LEU A 88 6.76 6.97 -2.17
C LEU A 88 8.16 6.79 -2.77
N THR A 89 9.20 6.82 -1.95
CA THR A 89 10.60 6.64 -2.37
C THR A 89 11.08 5.17 -2.31
N LYS A 90 10.19 4.22 -2.05
CA LYS A 90 10.48 2.76 -1.99
C LYS A 90 11.63 2.37 -1.06
N THR A 91 11.78 3.07 0.07
CA THR A 91 12.78 2.76 1.12
C THR A 91 12.18 2.04 2.33
N THR A 92 10.90 1.68 2.29
CA THR A 92 10.26 0.93 3.39
C THR A 92 10.91 -0.44 3.58
N LEU A 93 11.37 -0.71 4.80
CA LEU A 93 12.07 -1.92 5.22
C LEU A 93 11.54 -2.40 6.58
N TYR A 94 11.28 -3.71 6.66
CA TYR A 94 11.01 -4.43 7.91
C TYR A 94 11.91 -5.65 7.99
N PHE A 95 12.42 -5.92 9.18
CA PHE A 95 13.24 -7.09 9.47
C PHE A 95 12.75 -7.77 10.74
N CYS A 96 12.88 -9.09 10.79
CA CYS A 96 12.45 -9.89 11.93
C CYS A 96 13.57 -10.85 12.36
N GLY A 97 13.78 -10.95 13.66
CA GLY A 97 14.58 -12.02 14.27
C GLY A 97 13.70 -13.21 14.63
N PHE A 98 14.22 -14.42 14.44
CA PHE A 98 13.51 -15.67 14.63
C PHE A 98 14.23 -16.57 15.64
N HIS A 99 13.49 -17.20 16.54
CA HIS A 99 14.06 -18.06 17.59
C HIS A 99 13.21 -19.32 17.81
N ASP A 100 13.88 -20.44 18.07
CA ASP A 100 13.28 -21.67 18.58
C ASP A 100 13.77 -21.92 20.01
N GLY A 101 13.00 -21.47 20.99
CA GLY A 101 13.46 -21.39 22.38
C GLY A 101 14.69 -20.49 22.50
N GLN A 102 15.84 -21.09 22.81
CA GLN A 102 17.14 -20.40 22.93
C GLN A 102 17.98 -20.45 21.62
N ILE A 103 17.51 -21.16 20.59
CA ILE A 103 18.24 -21.30 19.33
C ILE A 103 17.89 -20.10 18.44
N ASP A 104 18.89 -19.28 18.13
CA ASP A 104 18.76 -18.21 17.15
C ASP A 104 18.65 -18.81 15.74
N LYS A 105 17.55 -18.50 15.04
CA LYS A 105 17.32 -18.90 13.65
C LYS A 105 17.76 -17.81 12.67
N GLY A 106 18.12 -16.64 13.18
CA GLY A 106 18.69 -15.52 12.47
C GLY A 106 17.69 -14.40 12.16
N ILE A 107 18.18 -13.42 11.41
CA ILE A 107 17.45 -12.19 11.04
C ILE A 107 17.18 -12.20 9.54
N PHE A 108 15.93 -11.91 9.17
CA PHE A 108 15.51 -11.78 7.78
C PHE A 108 14.78 -10.47 7.55
N ASP A 109 15.13 -9.79 6.46
CA ASP A 109 14.39 -8.65 5.93
C ASP A 109 13.05 -9.14 5.35
N ILE A 110 12.07 -9.28 6.25
CA ILE A 110 10.74 -9.80 5.95
C ILE A 110 10.00 -8.96 4.91
N TYR A 111 10.39 -7.69 4.75
CA TYR A 111 9.83 -6.83 3.72
C TYR A 111 10.84 -5.79 3.25
N ILE A 112 11.05 -5.71 1.95
CA ILE A 112 11.85 -4.68 1.27
C ILE A 112 10.98 -4.11 0.15
N ALA A 113 10.65 -2.82 0.18
CA ALA A 113 9.75 -2.22 -0.82
C ALA A 113 10.20 -2.48 -2.26
N LEU A 114 11.50 -2.38 -2.55
CA LEU A 114 12.06 -2.66 -3.88
C LEU A 114 11.86 -4.12 -4.33
N ARG A 115 11.84 -5.08 -3.40
CA ARG A 115 11.66 -6.51 -3.68
C ARG A 115 10.18 -6.89 -3.74
N ASP A 116 9.38 -6.34 -2.84
CA ASP A 116 8.07 -6.91 -2.50
C ASP A 116 6.88 -6.13 -3.04
N GLU A 117 6.99 -4.81 -3.28
CA GLU A 117 5.85 -3.97 -3.67
C GLU A 117 5.14 -4.45 -4.95
N GLU A 118 5.93 -4.96 -5.90
CA GLU A 118 5.48 -5.53 -7.17
C GLU A 118 5.21 -7.04 -7.10
N ARG A 119 5.73 -7.71 -6.06
CA ARG A 119 5.63 -9.16 -5.86
C ARG A 119 4.33 -9.54 -5.17
N CYS A 120 3.89 -8.73 -4.21
CA CYS A 120 2.74 -9.00 -3.35
C CYS A 120 2.16 -7.70 -2.82
N LYS A 121 0.84 -7.63 -2.67
CA LYS A 121 0.15 -6.73 -1.75
C LYS A 121 -0.07 -7.39 -0.40
N ILE A 122 -0.25 -8.71 -0.39
CA ILE A 122 -0.25 -9.57 0.81
C ILE A 122 1.00 -10.45 0.77
N CYS A 123 2.05 -10.00 1.43
CA CYS A 123 3.32 -10.70 1.46
C CYS A 123 3.29 -11.80 2.52
N THR A 124 2.84 -12.98 2.12
CA THR A 124 2.78 -14.17 2.97
C THR A 124 4.12 -14.87 3.03
N TRP A 125 4.55 -15.14 4.26
CA TRP A 125 5.78 -15.83 4.60
C TRP A 125 5.46 -17.04 5.47
N LYS A 126 5.86 -18.23 5.03
CA LYS A 126 5.73 -19.45 5.83
C LYS A 126 7.07 -19.84 6.43
N ALA A 127 7.12 -19.90 7.75
CA ALA A 127 8.25 -20.45 8.48
C ALA A 127 8.08 -21.97 8.58
N VAL A 128 9.01 -22.70 7.97
CA VAL A 128 9.05 -24.17 7.94
C VAL A 128 10.42 -24.65 8.42
N LYS A 129 10.64 -25.97 8.43
CA LYS A 129 11.80 -26.60 9.08
C LYS A 129 13.17 -26.08 8.61
N ASP A 130 13.30 -25.70 7.35
CA ASP A 130 14.55 -25.28 6.71
C ASP A 130 14.68 -23.75 6.54
N GLY A 131 13.59 -22.99 6.67
CA GLY A 131 13.65 -21.55 6.45
C GLY A 131 12.30 -20.84 6.32
N ILE A 132 12.36 -19.64 5.73
CA ILE A 132 11.21 -18.83 5.32
C ILE A 132 10.97 -18.98 3.82
N TYR A 133 9.75 -19.39 3.46
CA TYR A 133 9.26 -19.40 2.10
C TYR A 133 8.34 -18.20 1.85
N GLY A 134 8.54 -17.50 0.74
CA GLY A 134 7.72 -16.36 0.31
C GLY A 134 6.78 -16.72 -0.83
N TYR A 135 5.54 -16.20 -0.76
CA TYR A 135 4.49 -16.39 -1.75
C TYR A 135 4.15 -15.08 -2.46
N SER A 136 3.94 -15.12 -3.77
CA SER A 136 3.51 -13.98 -4.58
C SER A 136 2.00 -14.03 -4.83
N ASP A 137 1.38 -12.86 -4.96
CA ASP A 137 -0.03 -12.72 -5.34
C ASP A 137 -0.25 -12.94 -6.84
N LYS A 138 0.83 -13.08 -7.63
CA LYS A 138 0.78 -13.34 -9.08
C LYS A 138 0.70 -14.85 -9.31
N HIS A 139 -0.37 -15.30 -9.95
CA HIS A 139 -0.65 -16.72 -10.16
C HIS A 139 0.11 -17.34 -11.36
N PRO A 140 0.47 -18.63 -11.28
CA PRO A 140 0.86 -19.38 -10.09
C PRO A 140 2.40 -19.40 -9.97
N GLU A 141 2.98 -18.46 -9.22
CA GLU A 141 4.39 -18.55 -8.87
C GLU A 141 4.60 -19.59 -7.75
N PRO A 142 5.66 -20.42 -7.81
CA PRO A 142 6.00 -21.34 -6.74
C PRO A 142 6.41 -20.61 -5.46
N ALA A 143 6.23 -21.27 -4.32
CA ALA A 143 6.85 -20.80 -3.07
C ALA A 143 8.37 -20.83 -3.21
N LEU A 144 9.05 -19.72 -2.92
CA LEU A 144 10.50 -19.63 -3.01
C LEU A 144 11.11 -19.53 -1.61
N LEU A 145 12.21 -20.25 -1.36
CA LEU A 145 13.00 -20.11 -0.14
C LEU A 145 13.77 -18.79 -0.18
N PHE A 146 13.41 -17.82 0.66
CA PHE A 146 14.08 -16.52 0.73
C PHE A 146 15.14 -16.47 1.83
N TYR A 147 14.99 -17.28 2.86
CA TYR A 147 15.89 -17.28 4.00
C TYR A 147 16.03 -18.67 4.56
N LYS A 148 17.26 -19.12 4.77
CA LYS A 148 17.58 -20.40 5.38
C LYS A 148 17.95 -20.17 6.85
N TRP A 149 17.43 -21.00 7.74
CA TRP A 149 17.77 -20.89 9.16
C TRP A 149 19.26 -21.05 9.43
N LEU A 150 19.72 -20.32 10.44
CA LEU A 150 21.02 -20.57 11.07
C LEU A 150 21.02 -21.98 11.70
N LYS A 151 22.20 -22.61 11.71
CA LYS A 151 22.41 -23.96 12.24
C LYS A 151 22.67 -23.93 13.73
#